data_AF-A0A8J4NRD0-F1
#
_entry.id   AF-A0A8J4NRD0-F1
#
_cell.length_a   1.000
_cell.length_b   1.000
_cell.length_c   1.000
_cell.angle_alpha   90.00
_cell.angle_beta   90.00
_cell.angle_gamma   90.00
#
_symmetry.space_group_name_H-M   'P 1'
#
loop_
_entity.id
_entity.type
_entity.pdbx_description
1 polymer ?
#
loop_
_entity_poly.entity_id
_entity_poly.type
_entity_poly.pdbx_seq_one_letter_code
_entity_poly.pdbx_strand_id
1 'polypeptide(L)'
;TMGISPGWGWLLLPVCQALVVPREVSSRAGETLSLRCWYPRGYEAYNKYWCRGASRDSCHKVVETVGREAPRQRGRVSIQDSHIFCVVLLTVEDVSEADAGSYWCGVERMGRDLMEPVTVRVVPG
;
A
#
# COMPACT_ATOMS: atom_id res chain seq x y z
N THR A 1 -16.35 48.32 -15.89
CA THR A 1 -16.65 46.91 -16.23
C THR A 1 -15.42 46.06 -15.97
N MET A 2 -15.26 45.54 -14.76
CA MET A 2 -14.23 44.53 -14.46
C MET A 2 -14.82 43.16 -14.80
N GLY A 3 -14.39 42.60 -15.92
CA GLY A 3 -14.80 41.27 -16.36
C GLY A 3 -14.19 40.21 -15.47
N ILE A 4 -15.04 39.48 -14.75
CA ILE A 4 -14.67 38.24 -14.07
C ILE A 4 -14.56 37.18 -15.17
N SER A 5 -13.33 36.76 -15.50
CA SER A 5 -13.12 35.56 -16.32
C SER A 5 -13.44 34.33 -15.47
N PRO A 6 -14.31 33.42 -15.91
CA PRO A 6 -14.65 32.25 -15.13
C PRO A 6 -13.50 31.24 -15.27
N GLY A 7 -12.74 31.07 -14.19
CA GLY A 7 -11.72 30.03 -14.08
C GLY A 7 -12.36 28.66 -13.99
N TRP A 8 -12.67 28.06 -15.13
CA TRP A 8 -12.89 26.62 -15.24
C TRP A 8 -11.53 25.91 -15.33
N GLY A 9 -10.66 26.21 -14.35
CA GLY A 9 -9.47 25.41 -14.09
C GLY A 9 -9.96 24.18 -13.35
N TRP A 10 -10.21 23.11 -14.09
CA TRP A 10 -10.47 21.80 -13.52
C TRP A 10 -9.36 21.56 -12.49
N LEU A 11 -9.75 21.34 -11.24
CA LEU A 11 -8.86 20.90 -10.18
C LEU A 11 -8.24 19.57 -10.61
N LEU A 12 -7.15 19.64 -11.37
CA LEU A 12 -6.17 18.56 -11.46
C LEU A 12 -5.49 18.53 -10.10
N LEU A 13 -6.17 17.92 -9.12
CA LEU A 13 -5.47 17.45 -7.93
C LEU A 13 -4.40 16.50 -8.48
N PRO A 14 -3.09 16.75 -8.23
CA PRO A 14 -2.06 15.83 -8.63
C PRO A 14 -2.11 14.65 -7.65
N VAL A 15 -3.12 13.79 -7.82
CA VAL A 15 -3.31 12.56 -7.02
C VAL A 15 -2.32 11.52 -7.53
N CYS A 16 -1.03 11.80 -7.36
CA CYS A 16 0.07 10.86 -7.62
C CYS A 16 1.42 11.37 -7.10
N GLN A 17 1.46 12.19 -6.04
CA GLN A 17 2.72 12.74 -5.53
C GLN A 17 3.29 11.98 -4.32
N ALA A 18 2.47 11.24 -3.58
CA ALA A 18 2.90 10.58 -2.34
C ALA A 18 2.47 9.11 -2.30
N LEU A 19 3.21 8.33 -1.52
CA LEU A 19 2.74 7.01 -1.09
C LEU A 19 1.60 7.23 -0.08
N VAL A 20 0.42 6.71 -0.38
CA VAL A 20 -0.77 6.87 0.46
C VAL A 20 -1.23 5.48 0.89
N VAL A 21 -1.40 5.31 2.20
CA VAL A 21 -1.84 4.06 2.81
C VAL A 21 -2.91 4.36 3.87
N PRO A 22 -3.81 3.41 4.17
CA PRO A 22 -4.64 3.52 5.36
C PRO A 22 -3.75 3.50 6.61
N ARG A 23 -3.98 4.41 7.55
CA ARG A 23 -3.24 4.42 8.83
C ARG A 23 -3.49 3.15 9.65
N GLU A 24 -4.70 2.63 9.53
CA GLU A 24 -5.15 1.43 10.23
C GLU A 24 -6.14 0.67 9.36
N VAL A 25 -6.07 -0.65 9.42
CA VAL A 25 -7.03 -1.58 8.80
C VAL A 25 -7.43 -2.62 9.84
N SER A 26 -8.68 -3.07 9.78
CA SER A 26 -9.22 -4.08 10.69
C SER A 26 -10.01 -5.15 9.97
N SER A 27 -10.01 -6.36 10.53
CA SER A 27 -10.78 -7.52 10.07
C SER A 27 -11.04 -8.46 11.25
N ARG A 28 -12.06 -9.32 11.18
CA ARG A 28 -12.27 -10.36 12.19
C ARG A 28 -11.38 -11.57 11.92
N ALA A 29 -11.06 -12.33 12.96
CA ALA A 29 -10.37 -13.59 12.81
C ALA A 29 -11.17 -14.55 11.90
N GLY A 30 -10.48 -15.23 10.98
CA GLY A 30 -11.05 -16.11 9.95
C GLY A 30 -11.52 -15.39 8.68
N GLU A 31 -11.60 -14.06 8.68
CA GLU A 31 -11.96 -13.28 7.48
C GLU A 31 -10.76 -12.94 6.61
N THR A 32 -11.03 -12.39 5.41
CA THR A 32 -10.01 -11.85 4.52
C THR A 32 -9.83 -10.36 4.75
N LEU A 33 -8.60 -9.94 5.06
CA LEU A 33 -8.22 -8.53 5.12
C LEU A 33 -7.65 -8.10 3.77
N SER A 34 -8.10 -6.95 3.26
CA SER A 34 -7.56 -6.34 2.05
C SER A 34 -7.25 -4.87 2.26
N LEU A 35 -6.13 -4.40 1.73
CA LEU A 35 -5.78 -2.98 1.75
C LEU A 35 -5.14 -2.54 0.44
N ARG A 36 -5.20 -1.23 0.19
CA ARG A 36 -4.63 -0.59 -0.99
C ARG A 36 -3.53 0.38 -0.57
N CYS A 37 -2.41 0.34 -1.29
CA CYS A 37 -1.35 1.32 -1.17
C CYS A 37 -1.16 2.03 -2.51
N TRP A 38 -1.44 3.32 -2.57
CA TRP A 38 -1.22 4.11 -3.77
C TRP A 38 0.20 4.66 -3.77
N TYR A 39 0.89 4.60 -4.90
CA TYR A 39 2.27 5.09 -5.02
C TYR A 39 2.38 6.18 -6.10
N PRO A 40 3.42 7.04 -6.06
CA PRO A 40 3.60 8.09 -7.06
C PRO A 40 3.89 7.54 -8.46
N ARG A 41 3.52 8.28 -9.51
CA ARG A 41 3.94 7.97 -10.89
C ARG A 41 5.47 7.88 -11.00
N GLY A 42 5.96 7.02 -11.88
CA GLY A 42 7.38 6.78 -12.11
C GLY A 42 7.95 5.60 -11.31
N TYR A 43 7.17 5.03 -10.39
CA TYR A 43 7.56 3.86 -9.61
C TYR A 43 6.92 2.55 -10.09
N GLU A 44 6.24 2.53 -11.24
CA GLU A 44 5.53 1.36 -11.75
C GLU A 44 6.43 0.12 -11.80
N ALA A 45 7.60 0.21 -12.45
CA ALA A 45 8.54 -0.91 -12.57
C ALA A 45 9.40 -1.18 -11.32
N TYR A 46 9.16 -0.47 -10.21
CA TYR A 46 9.93 -0.65 -8.96
C TYR A 46 9.32 -1.76 -8.13
N ASN A 47 10.15 -2.48 -7.39
CA ASN A 47 9.68 -3.52 -6.48
C ASN A 47 8.80 -2.91 -5.37
N LYS A 48 7.67 -3.56 -5.09
CA LYS A 48 6.73 -3.19 -4.03
C LYS A 48 6.67 -4.29 -3.00
N TYR A 49 6.52 -3.95 -1.74
CA TYR A 49 6.53 -4.96 -0.69
C TYR A 49 5.66 -4.61 0.51
N TRP A 50 5.25 -5.66 1.22
CA TRP A 50 4.58 -5.58 2.49
C TRP A 50 5.53 -6.05 3.60
N CYS A 51 5.81 -5.18 4.55
CA CYS A 51 6.85 -5.40 5.56
C CYS A 51 6.25 -5.40 6.96
N ARG A 52 6.59 -6.38 7.80
CA ARG A 52 6.10 -6.47 9.18
C ARG A 52 7.17 -6.01 10.16
N GLY A 53 6.84 -5.09 11.06
CA GLY A 53 7.74 -4.63 12.11
C GLY A 53 7.44 -3.21 12.58
N ALA A 54 7.77 -2.91 13.84
CA ALA A 54 7.58 -1.58 14.43
C ALA A 54 8.58 -0.54 13.89
N SER A 55 9.79 -0.97 13.52
CA SER A 55 10.81 -0.11 12.92
C SER A 55 10.84 -0.27 11.42
N ARG A 56 10.96 0.86 10.71
CA ARG A 56 11.12 0.92 9.26
C ARG A 56 12.37 0.19 8.79
N ASP A 57 13.49 0.37 9.51
CA ASP A 57 14.82 -0.08 9.06
C ASP A 57 15.06 -1.58 9.30
N SER A 58 14.24 -2.23 10.13
CA SER A 58 14.40 -3.65 10.51
C SER A 58 13.13 -4.48 10.34
N CYS A 59 12.13 -3.96 9.63
CA CYS A 59 10.94 -4.73 9.30
C CYS A 59 11.30 -5.93 8.41
N HIS A 60 10.56 -7.02 8.53
CA HIS A 60 10.72 -8.22 7.72
C HIS A 60 9.74 -8.20 6.54
N LYS A 61 10.26 -8.25 5.30
CA LYS A 61 9.44 -8.36 4.08
C LYS A 61 8.61 -9.67 4.13
N VAL A 62 7.29 -9.53 4.24
CA VAL A 62 6.34 -10.64 4.27
C VAL A 62 6.12 -11.17 2.86
N VAL A 63 5.85 -10.28 1.92
CA VAL A 63 5.68 -10.57 0.49
C VAL A 63 6.14 -9.36 -0.33
N GLU A 64 6.64 -9.59 -1.53
CA GLU A 64 7.06 -8.54 -2.46
C GLU A 64 6.73 -8.90 -3.91
N THR A 65 6.69 -7.88 -4.76
CA THR A 65 6.56 -8.02 -6.21
C THR A 65 7.94 -8.29 -6.81
N VAL A 66 8.07 -8.15 -8.13
CA VAL A 66 9.36 -8.16 -8.83
C VAL A 66 9.43 -6.99 -9.84
N GLY A 67 8.76 -5.87 -9.51
CA GLY A 67 8.62 -4.72 -10.41
C GLY A 67 7.74 -5.01 -11.63
N ARG A 68 6.79 -5.95 -11.50
CA ARG A 68 5.86 -6.40 -12.54
C ARG A 68 4.47 -6.60 -11.95
N GLU A 69 3.44 -6.51 -12.80
CA GLU A 69 2.03 -6.66 -12.41
C GLU A 69 1.60 -8.12 -12.12
N ALA A 70 2.50 -9.10 -12.34
CA ALA A 70 2.22 -10.49 -12.02
C ALA A 70 2.02 -10.66 -10.51
N PRO A 71 0.86 -11.19 -10.05
CA PRO A 71 0.60 -11.39 -8.63
C PRO A 71 1.66 -12.28 -7.97
N ARG A 72 1.99 -11.98 -6.71
CA ARG A 72 2.90 -12.77 -5.88
C ARG A 72 2.21 -13.15 -4.58
N GLN A 73 2.52 -14.32 -4.07
CA GLN A 73 1.90 -14.85 -2.86
C GLN A 73 2.93 -15.58 -2.01
N ARG A 74 2.82 -15.43 -0.69
CA ARG A 74 3.55 -16.21 0.30
C ARG A 74 2.59 -16.63 1.41
N GLY A 75 2.30 -17.93 1.46
CA GLY A 75 1.28 -18.47 2.35
C GLY A 75 -0.08 -17.81 2.07
N ARG A 76 -0.69 -17.24 3.11
CA ARG A 76 -1.99 -16.56 3.06
C ARG A 76 -1.93 -15.10 2.58
N VAL A 77 -0.72 -14.57 2.34
CA VAL A 77 -0.52 -13.15 1.99
C VAL A 77 -0.20 -13.02 0.51
N SER A 78 -1.00 -12.25 -0.22
CA SER A 78 -0.77 -11.93 -1.63
C SER A 78 -0.58 -10.42 -1.84
N ILE A 79 0.17 -10.10 -2.90
CA ILE A 79 0.47 -8.75 -3.35
C ILE A 79 0.33 -8.69 -4.87
N GLN A 80 -0.40 -7.69 -5.34
CA GLN A 80 -0.60 -7.43 -6.76
C GLN A 80 -0.38 -5.94 -7.04
N ASP A 81 0.44 -5.64 -8.04
CA ASP A 81 0.67 -4.28 -8.50
C ASP A 81 -0.21 -3.97 -9.72
N SER A 82 -0.82 -2.79 -9.73
CA SER A 82 -1.49 -2.24 -10.91
C SER A 82 -0.80 -0.94 -11.33
N HIS A 83 -0.08 -1.01 -12.45
CA HIS A 83 0.69 0.11 -12.98
C HIS A 83 -0.22 1.22 -13.51
N ILE A 84 -1.36 0.85 -14.11
CA ILE A 84 -2.34 1.80 -14.64
C ILE A 84 -2.87 2.70 -13.53
N PHE A 85 -3.22 2.13 -12.38
CA PHE A 85 -3.81 2.84 -11.25
C PHE A 85 -2.79 3.30 -10.19
N CYS A 86 -1.51 2.92 -10.35
CA CYS A 86 -0.45 3.14 -9.38
C CYS A 86 -0.85 2.69 -7.97
N VAL A 87 -1.38 1.47 -7.87
CA VAL A 87 -1.88 0.92 -6.63
C VAL A 87 -1.42 -0.52 -6.44
N VAL A 88 -0.94 -0.80 -5.24
CA VAL A 88 -0.68 -2.14 -4.75
C VAL A 88 -1.91 -2.63 -3.98
N LEU A 89 -2.43 -3.78 -4.35
CA LEU A 89 -3.45 -4.52 -3.60
C LEU A 89 -2.77 -5.58 -2.75
N LEU A 90 -3.00 -5.52 -1.45
CA LEU A 90 -2.58 -6.55 -0.50
C LEU A 90 -3.80 -7.28 0.02
N THR A 91 -3.69 -8.60 0.08
CA THR A 91 -4.73 -9.46 0.65
C THR A 91 -4.09 -10.45 1.61
N VAL A 92 -4.71 -10.60 2.78
CA VAL A 92 -4.38 -11.60 3.80
C VAL A 92 -5.63 -12.44 4.01
N GLU A 93 -5.58 -13.70 3.60
CA GLU A 93 -6.68 -14.65 3.79
C GLU A 93 -6.63 -15.27 5.19
N ASP A 94 -7.79 -15.71 5.71
CA ASP A 94 -7.91 -16.43 6.99
C ASP A 94 -7.09 -15.76 8.10
N VAL A 95 -7.40 -14.48 8.35
CA VAL A 95 -6.65 -13.61 9.26
C VAL A 95 -6.74 -14.17 10.69
N SER A 96 -5.63 -14.14 11.41
CA SER A 96 -5.56 -14.57 12.81
C SER A 96 -5.14 -13.42 13.72
N GLU A 97 -5.36 -13.52 15.02
CA GLU A 97 -4.87 -12.53 15.99
C GLU A 97 -3.35 -12.34 15.90
N ALA A 98 -2.62 -13.38 15.51
CA ALA A 98 -1.18 -13.34 15.27
C ALA A 98 -0.77 -12.48 14.06
N ASP A 99 -1.71 -12.06 13.20
CA ASP A 99 -1.46 -11.16 12.08
C ASP A 99 -1.57 -9.68 12.51
N ALA A 100 -2.09 -9.37 13.71
CA ALA A 100 -2.13 -8.01 14.23
C ALA A 100 -0.72 -7.42 14.44
N GLY A 101 -0.60 -6.10 14.29
CA GLY A 101 0.63 -5.37 14.59
C GLY A 101 0.96 -4.26 13.59
N SER A 102 2.22 -3.83 13.62
CA SER A 102 2.74 -2.75 12.78
C SER A 102 3.33 -3.29 11.48
N TYR A 103 2.95 -2.67 10.38
CA TYR A 103 3.40 -2.99 9.04
C TYR A 103 3.76 -1.74 8.25
N TRP A 104 4.34 -1.95 7.08
CA TRP A 104 4.68 -0.93 6.13
C TRP A 104 4.34 -1.40 4.72
N CYS A 105 3.75 -0.51 3.94
CA CYS A 105 3.74 -0.66 2.49
C CYS A 105 4.94 0.07 1.93
N GLY A 106 5.74 -0.60 1.09
CA GLY A 106 7.01 -0.08 0.63
C GLY A 106 7.18 -0.12 -0.89
N VAL A 107 7.92 0.86 -1.40
CA VAL A 107 8.46 0.92 -2.76
C VAL A 107 9.98 0.97 -2.62
N GLU A 108 10.65 -0.07 -3.09
CA GLU A 108 12.10 -0.19 -3.05
C GLU A 108 12.70 0.74 -4.09
N ARG A 109 13.63 1.63 -3.71
CA ARG A 109 14.32 2.53 -4.65
C ARG A 109 15.77 2.77 -4.24
N MET A 110 16.55 3.35 -5.15
CA MET A 110 17.91 3.78 -4.82
C MET A 110 17.90 4.75 -3.64
N GLY A 111 18.69 4.44 -2.59
CA GLY A 111 18.74 5.21 -1.36
C GLY A 111 17.72 4.72 -0.32
N ARG A 112 16.97 5.64 0.29
CA ARG A 112 15.91 5.30 1.24
C ARG A 112 14.62 5.01 0.49
N ASP A 113 14.01 3.86 0.74
CA ASP A 113 12.73 3.46 0.18
C ASP A 113 11.62 4.50 0.38
N LEU A 114 10.52 4.41 -0.36
CA LEU A 114 9.27 5.09 0.01
C LEU A 114 8.45 4.10 0.82
N MET A 115 8.12 4.42 2.06
CA MET A 115 7.32 3.52 2.90
C MET A 115 6.44 4.33 3.83
N GLU A 116 5.21 3.87 4.01
CA GLU A 116 4.26 4.44 4.96
C GLU A 116 3.73 3.35 5.90
N PRO A 117 3.55 3.67 7.20
CA PRO A 117 3.15 2.71 8.21
C PRO A 117 1.66 2.39 8.15
N VAL A 118 1.32 1.15 8.48
CA VAL A 118 -0.04 0.66 8.58
C VAL A 118 -0.18 -0.16 9.86
N THR A 119 -1.21 0.12 10.65
CA THR A 119 -1.58 -0.72 11.80
C THR A 119 -2.61 -1.75 11.35
N VAL A 120 -2.34 -3.03 11.56
CA VAL A 120 -3.31 -4.10 11.35
C VAL A 120 -3.92 -4.46 12.70
N ARG A 121 -5.25 -4.36 12.79
CA ARG A 121 -6.03 -4.83 13.94
C ARG A 121 -6.82 -6.07 13.54
N VAL A 122 -6.88 -7.03 14.45
CA VAL A 122 -7.70 -8.23 14.28
C VAL A 122 -8.63 -8.31 15.48
N VAL A 123 -9.92 -8.42 15.20
CA VAL A 123 -10.95 -8.59 16.23
C VAL A 123 -11.21 -10.10 16.36
N PRO A 124 -11.29 -10.66 17.59
CA PRO A 124 -11.69 -12.05 17.77
C PRO A 124 -13.00 -12.38 17.07
N GLY A 125 -13.12 -13.63 16.63
CA GLY A 125 -14.33 -14.20 16.01
C GLY A 125 -15.47 -14.38 16.99
#